data_AF-A0AA88W3L4-F1
#
_entry.id   AF-A0AA88W3L4-F1
#
_cell.length_a   1.000
_cell.length_b   1.000
_cell.length_c   1.000
_cell.angle_alpha   90.00
_cell.angle_beta   90.00
_cell.angle_gamma   90.00
#
_symmetry.space_group_name_H-M   'P 1'
#
loop_
_entity.id
_entity.type
_entity.pdbx_description
1 polymer ?
#
loop_
_entity_poly.entity_id
_entity_poly.type
_entity_poly.pdbx_seq_one_letter_code
_entity_poly.pdbx_strand_id
1 'polypeptide(L)'
;MHDVLQQSEFQSSLLPYKYGVPSLSHTNPSTGIEEHPESTKKVAVVFGVTGLVGKEVVKKLLLESKWKVYGISRKPDIKPIQTSNYHCISCDLLNPSETEHKLSFLHDVTHVFWVTWATQFPMDTYECSEQNKAMLSNALNSILPKAKALKHISLQTGMKHYVSMKGPSKVKEDRLYDENAPRATSGHNFYYVLEDLLKERLTGKQ
;
A
#
# COMPACT_ATOMS: atom_id res chain seq x y z
N MET A 1 -6.90 -2.01 14.99
CA MET A 1 -7.54 -2.72 13.87
C MET A 1 -6.87 -2.23 12.59
N HIS A 2 -5.90 -2.98 12.06
CA HIS A 2 -5.22 -2.61 10.83
C HIS A 2 -5.97 -3.25 9.68
N ASP A 3 -6.81 -2.47 8.98
CA ASP A 3 -7.41 -2.93 7.73
C ASP A 3 -6.32 -3.13 6.67
N VAL A 4 -6.35 -4.26 5.97
CA VAL A 4 -5.59 -4.48 4.74
C VAL A 4 -6.59 -4.27 3.61
N LEU A 5 -6.61 -3.06 3.05
CA LEU A 5 -7.55 -2.76 1.97
C LEU A 5 -6.99 -3.31 0.64
N GLN A 6 -7.78 -4.15 -0.02
CA GLN A 6 -7.49 -4.70 -1.35
C GLN A 6 -7.92 -3.69 -2.45
N GLN A 7 -7.45 -3.92 -3.68
CA GLN A 7 -7.48 -2.97 -4.79
C GLN A 7 -8.87 -2.36 -5.13
N SER A 8 -9.98 -3.06 -4.84
CA SER A 8 -11.35 -2.54 -5.05
C SER A 8 -11.72 -1.43 -4.05
N GLU A 9 -11.23 -1.49 -2.82
CA GLU A 9 -11.50 -0.49 -1.78
C GLU A 9 -10.69 0.80 -1.97
N PHE A 10 -9.54 0.72 -2.66
CA PHE A 10 -8.72 1.89 -3.02
C PHE A 10 -9.51 2.88 -3.89
N GLN A 11 -10.32 2.39 -4.85
CA GLN A 11 -11.15 3.27 -5.68
C GLN A 11 -12.25 3.97 -4.87
N SER A 12 -12.81 3.31 -3.85
CA SER A 12 -13.87 3.88 -3.00
C SER A 12 -13.32 4.97 -2.06
N SER A 13 -12.12 4.78 -1.51
CA SER A 13 -11.46 5.75 -0.62
C SER A 13 -11.08 7.10 -1.28
N LEU A 14 -11.13 7.17 -2.61
CA LEU A 14 -10.77 8.34 -3.42
C LEU A 14 -11.99 9.13 -3.93
N LEU A 15 -13.22 8.69 -3.64
CA LEU A 15 -14.42 9.42 -4.01
C LEU A 15 -14.77 10.47 -2.94
N PRO A 16 -15.06 11.73 -3.32
CA PRO A 16 -15.49 12.74 -2.37
C PRO A 16 -16.85 12.34 -1.79
N TYR A 17 -16.94 12.30 -0.46
CA TYR A 17 -18.20 12.27 0.28
C TYR A 17 -19.14 13.36 -0.24
N LYS A 18 -20.36 12.98 -0.63
CA LYS A 18 -21.41 13.90 -1.08
C LYS A 18 -21.81 14.84 0.08
N TYR A 19 -21.78 16.14 -0.18
CA TYR A 19 -22.23 17.19 0.73
C TYR A 19 -23.73 17.07 1.02
N GLY A 20 -24.09 16.96 2.30
CA GLY A 20 -25.40 17.33 2.83
C GLY A 20 -25.39 18.80 3.26
N VAL A 21 -26.39 19.56 2.81
CA VAL A 21 -26.56 20.99 3.09
C VAL A 21 -27.04 21.19 4.54
N PRO A 22 -26.44 22.08 5.37
CA PRO A 22 -27.03 22.49 6.63
C PRO A 22 -27.92 23.72 6.45
N SER A 23 -29.11 23.68 7.06
CA SER A 23 -30.03 24.82 7.18
C SER A 23 -29.46 25.91 8.10
N LEU A 24 -29.63 27.16 7.69
CA LEU A 24 -29.22 28.38 8.39
C LEU A 24 -30.11 28.70 9.60
N SER A 25 -29.50 29.08 10.73
CA SER A 25 -30.10 29.98 11.72
C SER A 25 -29.04 30.91 12.33
N HIS A 26 -29.33 32.21 12.31
CA HIS A 26 -28.50 33.32 12.78
C HIS A 26 -28.28 33.34 14.31
N THR A 27 -27.10 33.76 14.79
CA THR A 27 -26.84 35.08 15.45
C THR A 27 -25.43 35.21 16.06
N ASN A 28 -24.67 36.20 15.56
CA ASN A 28 -23.69 37.14 16.16
C ASN A 28 -22.44 36.74 17.00
N PRO A 29 -21.39 37.62 17.03
CA PRO A 29 -20.00 37.22 16.97
C PRO A 29 -19.23 37.45 18.28
N SER A 30 -18.27 36.58 18.55
CA SER A 30 -17.20 36.85 19.50
C SER A 30 -15.93 36.14 19.06
N THR A 31 -14.89 36.94 18.94
CA THR A 31 -13.48 36.59 18.72
C THR A 31 -13.05 35.33 19.43
N GLY A 32 -12.84 34.27 18.67
CA GLY A 32 -12.06 33.10 19.05
C GLY A 32 -11.33 32.66 17.80
N ILE A 33 -9.99 32.71 17.83
CA ILE A 33 -9.20 31.95 16.87
C ILE A 33 -9.56 30.49 17.17
N GLU A 34 -10.43 29.89 16.36
CA GLU A 34 -10.60 28.44 16.37
C GLU A 34 -9.26 27.85 15.96
N GLU A 35 -8.48 27.42 16.95
CA GLU A 35 -7.37 26.52 16.72
C GLU A 35 -7.94 25.25 16.09
N HIS A 36 -7.86 25.18 14.76
CA HIS A 36 -8.13 23.94 14.05
C HIS A 36 -7.21 22.86 14.64
N PRO A 37 -7.76 21.70 15.05
CA PRO A 37 -6.97 20.65 15.68
C PRO A 37 -5.82 20.30 14.73
N GLU A 38 -4.61 20.39 15.28
CA GLU A 38 -3.33 20.14 14.63
C GLU A 38 -3.49 19.02 13.59
N SER A 39 -3.45 19.38 12.29
CA SER A 39 -3.75 18.39 11.26
C SER A 39 -2.66 17.32 11.31
N THR A 40 -2.98 16.13 11.84
CA THR A 40 -1.99 15.07 12.03
C THR A 40 -1.30 14.79 10.71
N LYS A 41 -0.02 15.12 10.61
CA LYS A 41 0.78 14.99 9.40
C LYS A 41 0.75 13.54 8.94
N LYS A 42 0.31 13.31 7.71
CA LYS A 42 0.25 11.96 7.13
C LYS A 42 1.56 11.67 6.43
N VAL A 43 2.13 10.50 6.70
CA VAL A 43 3.39 10.05 6.09
C VAL A 43 3.16 8.72 5.41
N ALA A 44 3.35 8.68 4.09
CA ALA A 44 3.23 7.50 3.26
C ALA A 44 4.60 6.94 2.89
N VAL A 45 4.72 5.61 2.84
CA VAL A 45 5.81 4.93 2.12
C VAL A 45 5.21 4.09 0.99
N VAL A 46 5.71 4.31 -0.22
CA VAL A 46 5.23 3.67 -1.45
C VAL A 46 6.32 2.74 -1.99
N PHE A 47 6.09 1.43 -1.88
CA PHE A 47 7.00 0.42 -2.41
C PHE A 47 6.69 0.13 -3.88
N GLY A 48 7.67 0.31 -4.77
CA GLY A 48 7.46 0.24 -6.21
C GLY A 48 7.14 1.59 -6.84
N VAL A 49 7.74 2.67 -6.34
CA VAL A 49 7.36 4.04 -6.71
C VAL A 49 7.54 4.37 -8.20
N THR A 50 8.45 3.69 -8.89
CA THR A 50 8.68 3.85 -10.34
C THR A 50 7.75 2.98 -11.20
N GLY A 51 6.95 2.11 -10.59
CA GLY A 51 5.94 1.30 -11.28
C GLY A 51 4.70 2.12 -11.67
N LEU A 52 3.86 1.53 -12.54
CA LEU A 52 2.66 2.19 -13.08
C LEU A 52 1.76 2.78 -11.97
N VAL A 53 1.39 1.95 -10.99
CA VAL A 53 0.51 2.40 -9.90
C VAL A 53 1.26 3.29 -8.91
N GLY A 54 2.52 2.98 -8.60
CA GLY A 54 3.34 3.78 -7.68
C GLY A 54 3.45 5.24 -8.10
N LYS A 55 3.62 5.50 -9.40
CA LYS A 55 3.66 6.87 -9.96
C LYS A 55 2.37 7.65 -9.72
N GLU A 56 1.22 7.03 -9.98
CA GLU A 56 -0.08 7.67 -9.77
C GLU A 56 -0.42 7.85 -8.29
N VAL A 57 -0.06 6.90 -7.43
CA VAL A 57 -0.22 7.03 -5.97
C VAL A 57 0.56 8.24 -5.47
N VAL A 58 1.85 8.36 -5.81
CA VAL A 58 2.66 9.51 -5.40
C VAL A 58 2.10 10.82 -5.94
N LYS A 59 1.74 10.86 -7.23
CA LYS A 59 1.13 12.05 -7.84
C LYS A 59 -0.12 12.48 -7.09
N LYS A 60 -1.01 11.55 -6.74
CA LYS A 60 -2.25 11.86 -6.02
C LYS A 60 -1.98 12.34 -4.59
N LEU A 61 -1.10 11.65 -3.85
CA LEU A 61 -0.74 12.02 -2.48
C LEU A 61 -0.11 13.43 -2.41
N LEU A 62 0.74 13.78 -3.38
CA LEU A 62 1.40 15.09 -3.40
C LEU A 62 0.49 16.26 -3.79
N LEU A 63 -0.71 16.00 -4.33
CA LEU A 63 -1.74 17.05 -4.52
C LEU A 63 -2.38 17.47 -3.19
N GLU A 64 -2.30 16.63 -2.16
CA GLU A 64 -2.82 16.90 -0.83
C GLU A 64 -1.69 17.45 0.07
N SER A 65 -1.83 18.68 0.54
CA SER A 65 -0.78 19.39 1.31
C SER A 65 -0.35 18.73 2.63
N LYS A 66 -1.08 17.70 3.08
CA LYS A 66 -0.86 17.01 4.37
C LYS A 66 0.09 15.81 4.29
N TRP A 67 0.49 15.39 3.08
CA TRP A 67 1.31 14.19 2.90
C TRP A 67 2.80 14.50 2.76
N LYS A 68 3.60 13.80 3.56
CA LYS A 68 5.00 13.49 3.27
C LYS A 68 5.07 12.10 2.65
N VAL A 69 5.88 11.92 1.62
CA VAL A 69 5.92 10.67 0.84
C VAL A 69 7.36 10.17 0.71
N TYR A 70 7.56 8.92 1.12
CA TYR A 70 8.76 8.15 0.83
C TYR A 70 8.49 7.20 -0.34
N GLY A 71 9.28 7.29 -1.41
CA GLY A 71 9.20 6.37 -2.54
C GLY A 71 10.33 5.36 -2.50
N ILE A 72 10.03 4.06 -2.56
CA ILE A 72 11.05 3.00 -2.57
C ILE A 72 11.07 2.33 -3.95
N SER A 73 12.26 2.26 -4.56
CA SER A 73 12.50 1.50 -5.79
C SER A 73 13.97 1.11 -5.89
N ARG A 74 14.32 0.11 -6.72
CA ARG A 74 15.74 -0.22 -6.96
C ARG A 74 16.46 0.89 -7.74
N LYS A 75 15.88 1.26 -8.87
CA LYS A 75 16.38 2.33 -9.74
C LYS A 75 15.62 3.63 -9.46
N PRO A 76 16.29 4.77 -9.38
CA PRO A 76 15.62 6.07 -9.30
C PRO A 76 14.80 6.31 -10.58
N ASP A 77 13.79 7.19 -10.49
CA ASP A 77 13.08 7.63 -11.69
C ASP A 77 13.99 8.48 -12.58
N ILE A 78 13.79 8.41 -13.89
CA ILE A 78 14.57 9.16 -14.89
C ILE A 78 14.31 10.66 -14.73
N LYS A 79 13.07 11.02 -14.38
CA LYS A 79 12.64 12.40 -14.11
C LYS A 79 12.08 12.48 -12.70
N PRO A 80 12.94 12.62 -11.68
CA PRO A 80 12.49 12.64 -10.30
C PRO A 80 11.61 13.87 -10.03
N ILE A 81 10.52 13.66 -9.31
CA ILE A 81 9.71 14.74 -8.76
C ILE A 81 10.58 15.48 -7.73
N GLN A 82 10.74 16.79 -7.88
CA GLN A 82 11.52 17.62 -6.97
C GLN A 82 10.59 18.46 -6.11
N THR A 83 10.21 17.92 -4.94
CA THR A 83 9.43 18.65 -3.93
C THR A 83 9.99 18.31 -2.55
N SER A 84 9.86 19.22 -1.59
CA SER A 84 10.33 19.01 -0.21
C SER A 84 9.57 17.89 0.53
N ASN A 85 8.36 17.56 0.08
CA ASN A 85 7.50 16.55 0.68
C ASN A 85 7.68 15.15 0.08
N TYR A 86 8.58 14.97 -0.89
CA TYR A 86 8.85 13.68 -1.53
C TYR A 86 10.32 13.29 -1.44
N HIS A 87 10.58 12.08 -0.95
CA HIS A 87 11.93 11.53 -0.81
C HIS A 87 11.99 10.15 -1.45
N CYS A 88 12.81 9.99 -2.48
CA CYS A 88 13.04 8.69 -3.11
C CYS A 88 14.24 7.97 -2.46
N ILE A 89 14.08 6.69 -2.16
CA ILE A 89 15.07 5.83 -1.52
C ILE A 89 15.33 4.66 -2.48
N SER A 90 16.55 4.61 -3.02
CA SER A 90 16.99 3.45 -3.80
C SER A 90 17.23 2.28 -2.86
N CYS A 91 16.51 1.17 -2.99
CA CYS A 91 16.65 0.00 -2.13
C CYS A 91 16.30 -1.30 -2.89
N ASP A 92 17.14 -2.33 -2.76
CA ASP A 92 16.78 -3.70 -3.13
C ASP A 92 16.16 -4.44 -1.93
N LEU A 93 14.85 -4.71 -2.00
CA LEU A 93 14.10 -5.35 -0.92
C LEU A 93 14.46 -6.83 -0.73
N LEU A 94 15.17 -7.44 -1.68
CA LEU A 94 15.71 -8.79 -1.52
C LEU A 94 17.00 -8.83 -0.72
N ASN A 95 17.65 -7.67 -0.52
CA ASN A 95 18.81 -7.56 0.35
C ASN A 95 18.36 -7.13 1.77
N PRO A 96 18.33 -8.05 2.75
CA PRO A 96 17.81 -7.74 4.09
C PRO A 96 18.64 -6.67 4.81
N SER A 97 19.97 -6.72 4.69
CA SER A 97 20.87 -5.76 5.33
C SER A 97 20.71 -4.36 4.75
N GLU A 98 20.61 -4.25 3.42
CA GLU A 98 20.34 -2.98 2.75
C GLU A 98 18.96 -2.43 3.14
N THR A 99 17.95 -3.29 3.17
CA THR A 99 16.57 -2.93 3.53
C THR A 99 16.48 -2.45 4.97
N GLU A 100 17.18 -3.10 5.90
CA GLU A 100 17.26 -2.64 7.28
C GLU A 100 17.94 -1.27 7.36
N HIS A 101 19.12 -1.14 6.77
CA HIS A 101 19.90 0.08 6.82
C HIS A 101 19.14 1.28 6.24
N LYS A 102 18.59 1.14 5.03
CA LYS A 102 17.95 2.24 4.30
C LYS A 102 16.53 2.57 4.73
N LEU A 103 15.81 1.65 5.39
CA LEU A 103 14.45 1.92 5.86
C LEU A 103 14.40 2.16 7.38
N SER A 104 15.52 2.01 8.08
CA SER A 104 15.63 2.17 9.54
C SER A 104 15.15 3.52 10.07
N PHE A 105 15.26 4.59 9.29
CA PHE A 105 14.91 5.94 9.73
C PHE A 105 13.44 6.30 9.52
N LEU A 106 12.61 5.41 8.94
CA LEU A 106 11.21 5.64 8.61
C LEU A 106 10.27 5.51 9.83
N HIS A 107 10.59 6.22 10.92
CA HIS A 107 9.87 6.16 12.20
C HIS A 107 8.52 6.90 12.18
N ASP A 108 8.37 7.89 11.29
CA ASP A 108 7.19 8.74 11.17
C ASP A 108 6.11 8.17 10.22
N VAL A 109 6.37 7.01 9.60
CA VAL A 109 5.44 6.38 8.66
C VAL A 109 4.10 6.05 9.33
N THR A 110 3.03 6.47 8.65
CA THR A 110 1.63 6.23 9.07
C THR A 110 0.88 5.31 8.11
N HIS A 111 1.26 5.28 6.83
CA HIS A 111 0.61 4.48 5.79
C HIS A 111 1.67 3.82 4.91
N VAL A 112 1.48 2.54 4.62
CA VAL A 112 2.31 1.78 3.67
C VAL A 112 1.45 1.44 2.46
N PHE A 113 1.99 1.67 1.26
CA PHE A 113 1.41 1.22 -0.01
C PHE A 113 2.37 0.22 -0.66
N TRP A 114 1.98 -1.05 -0.67
CA TRP A 114 2.74 -2.12 -1.31
C TRP A 114 2.22 -2.35 -2.73
N VAL A 115 2.89 -1.74 -3.71
CA VAL A 115 2.52 -1.75 -5.14
C VAL A 115 3.64 -2.32 -6.01
N THR A 116 4.36 -3.32 -5.49
CA THR A 116 5.50 -3.96 -6.16
C THR A 116 5.47 -5.48 -6.00
N TRP A 117 6.15 -6.17 -6.92
CA TRP A 117 6.35 -7.62 -6.88
C TRP A 117 7.63 -8.01 -7.62
N ALA A 118 8.15 -9.19 -7.31
CA ALA A 118 9.32 -9.79 -7.93
C ALA A 118 8.94 -10.50 -9.24
N THR A 119 9.66 -10.24 -10.33
CA THR A 119 9.35 -10.76 -11.67
C THR A 119 10.39 -11.76 -12.20
N GLN A 120 11.30 -12.22 -11.35
CA GLN A 120 12.40 -13.10 -11.75
C GLN A 120 11.93 -14.53 -12.04
N PHE A 121 10.83 -14.96 -11.43
CA PHE A 121 10.24 -16.28 -11.59
C PHE A 121 8.81 -16.19 -12.16
N PRO A 122 8.32 -17.25 -12.84
CA PRO A 122 6.92 -17.32 -13.25
C PRO A 122 5.98 -17.22 -12.04
N MET A 123 4.83 -16.59 -12.25
CA MET A 123 3.97 -16.13 -11.16
C MET A 123 3.40 -17.24 -10.27
N ASP A 124 3.24 -18.43 -10.82
CA ASP A 124 2.64 -19.62 -10.21
C ASP A 124 3.65 -20.61 -9.63
N THR A 125 4.89 -20.17 -9.41
CA THR A 125 5.92 -21.01 -8.80
C THR A 125 6.13 -20.73 -7.32
N TYR A 126 6.70 -21.72 -6.65
CA TYR A 126 7.14 -21.61 -5.27
C TYR A 126 8.20 -20.52 -5.10
N GLU A 127 9.17 -20.43 -6.01
CA GLU A 127 10.25 -19.44 -5.97
C GLU A 127 9.71 -18.00 -6.09
N CYS A 128 8.71 -17.77 -6.94
CA CYS A 128 8.04 -16.47 -7.01
C CYS A 128 7.37 -16.12 -5.67
N SER A 129 6.75 -17.10 -5.03
CA SER A 129 6.11 -16.93 -3.73
C SER A 129 7.12 -16.60 -2.63
N GLU A 130 8.21 -17.36 -2.53
CA GLU A 130 9.27 -17.13 -1.55
C GLU A 130 9.97 -15.79 -1.76
N GLN A 131 10.24 -15.43 -3.01
CA GLN A 131 10.90 -14.16 -3.33
C GLN A 131 10.04 -12.95 -2.96
N ASN A 132 8.75 -12.98 -3.30
CA ASN A 132 7.82 -11.90 -2.93
C ASN A 132 7.61 -11.83 -1.41
N LYS A 133 7.51 -12.99 -0.74
CA LYS A 133 7.45 -13.07 0.73
C LYS A 133 8.69 -12.47 1.38
N ALA A 134 9.88 -12.79 0.88
CA ALA A 134 11.13 -12.25 1.38
C ALA A 134 11.18 -10.72 1.27
N MET A 135 10.80 -10.16 0.12
CA MET A 135 10.73 -8.70 -0.07
C MET A 135 9.83 -8.02 0.97
N LEU A 136 8.59 -8.52 1.13
CA LEU A 136 7.65 -7.94 2.08
C LEU A 136 8.11 -8.13 3.52
N SER A 137 8.62 -9.32 3.87
CA SER A 137 9.15 -9.61 5.20
C SER A 137 10.29 -8.67 5.58
N ASN A 138 11.27 -8.46 4.69
CA ASN A 138 12.38 -7.53 4.92
C ASN A 138 11.88 -6.11 5.17
N ALA A 139 10.94 -5.61 4.36
CA ALA A 139 10.36 -4.29 4.54
C ALA A 139 9.61 -4.15 5.88
N LEU A 140 8.79 -5.15 6.24
CA LEU A 140 8.05 -5.16 7.50
C LEU A 140 8.98 -5.24 8.71
N ASN A 141 10.06 -6.02 8.63
CA ASN A 141 11.06 -6.12 9.70
C ASN A 141 11.75 -4.78 9.95
N SER A 142 12.01 -3.99 8.91
CA SER A 142 12.58 -2.66 9.04
C SER A 142 11.59 -1.63 9.60
N ILE A 143 10.33 -1.67 9.15
CA ILE A 143 9.33 -0.62 9.44
C ILE A 143 8.57 -0.88 10.74
N LEU A 144 8.03 -2.08 10.93
CA LEU A 144 7.07 -2.36 12.01
C LEU A 144 7.61 -2.08 13.42
N PRO A 145 8.89 -2.34 13.76
CA PRO A 145 9.40 -2.04 15.09
C PRO A 145 9.49 -0.54 15.39
N LYS A 146 9.69 0.29 14.36
CA LYS A 146 10.07 1.71 14.46
C LYS A 146 8.93 2.67 14.17
N ALA A 147 8.06 2.34 13.21
CA ALA A 147 6.90 3.14 12.84
C ALA A 147 5.75 2.97 13.85
N LYS A 148 5.86 3.61 15.03
CA LYS A 148 4.86 3.53 16.10
C LYS A 148 3.52 4.16 15.72
N ALA A 149 3.54 5.13 14.80
CA ALA A 149 2.34 5.80 14.29
C ALA A 149 1.73 5.10 13.07
N LEU A 150 2.19 3.90 12.71
CA LEU A 150 1.65 3.15 11.57
C LEU A 150 0.18 2.81 11.82
N LYS A 151 -0.69 3.29 10.93
CA LYS A 151 -2.14 3.10 11.00
C LYS A 151 -2.61 2.05 10.00
N HIS A 152 -2.02 2.01 8.81
CA HIS A 152 -2.57 1.24 7.70
C HIS A 152 -1.48 0.70 6.76
N ILE A 153 -1.71 -0.51 6.23
CA ILE A 153 -0.93 -1.10 5.14
C ILE A 153 -1.90 -1.52 4.04
N SER A 154 -1.75 -0.94 2.85
CA SER A 154 -2.47 -1.35 1.65
C SER A 154 -1.60 -2.27 0.80
N LEU A 155 -2.16 -3.41 0.40
CA LEU A 155 -1.50 -4.42 -0.43
C LEU A 155 -2.21 -4.52 -1.79
N GLN A 156 -1.49 -4.22 -2.87
CA GLN A 156 -2.02 -4.44 -4.21
C GLN A 156 -1.73 -5.87 -4.69
N THR A 157 -2.80 -6.60 -5.04
CA THR A 157 -2.77 -7.91 -5.70
C THR A 157 -3.35 -7.78 -7.12
N GLY A 158 -4.15 -8.75 -7.59
CA GLY A 158 -4.81 -8.68 -8.89
C GLY A 158 -5.70 -9.88 -9.19
N MET A 159 -6.33 -9.89 -10.37
CA MET A 159 -7.33 -10.90 -10.77
C MET A 159 -6.83 -12.35 -10.76
N LYS A 160 -5.52 -12.58 -10.77
CA LYS A 160 -4.96 -13.93 -10.58
C LYS A 160 -5.22 -14.52 -9.19
N HIS A 161 -5.78 -13.75 -8.26
CA HIS A 161 -6.41 -14.29 -7.06
C HIS A 161 -7.54 -15.28 -7.40
N TYR A 162 -8.31 -15.04 -8.47
CA TYR A 162 -9.50 -15.84 -8.79
C TYR A 162 -9.29 -16.82 -9.96
N VAL A 163 -8.33 -16.53 -10.84
CA VAL A 163 -8.14 -17.29 -12.07
C VAL A 163 -7.03 -18.31 -11.89
N SER A 164 -7.38 -19.61 -11.90
CA SER A 164 -6.39 -20.68 -12.02
C SER A 164 -5.63 -20.56 -13.35
N MET A 165 -4.30 -20.63 -13.30
CA MET A 165 -3.43 -20.52 -14.48
C MET A 165 -3.49 -21.72 -15.43
N LYS A 166 -4.31 -22.76 -15.14
CA LYS A 166 -4.49 -23.96 -15.99
C LYS A 166 -5.28 -23.73 -17.29
N GLY A 167 -5.34 -22.49 -17.77
CA GLY A 167 -6.00 -22.12 -19.02
C GLY A 167 -7.51 -21.92 -18.86
N PRO A 168 -8.17 -21.31 -19.87
CA PRO A 168 -9.60 -21.07 -19.81
C PRO A 168 -10.34 -22.41 -19.74
N SER A 169 -11.31 -22.53 -18.82
CA SER A 169 -12.39 -23.49 -19.03
C SER A 169 -13.02 -23.14 -20.37
N LYS A 170 -13.28 -24.11 -21.25
CA LYS A 170 -13.90 -23.90 -22.57
C LYS A 170 -15.30 -23.24 -22.53
N VAL A 171 -15.78 -22.88 -21.34
CA VAL A 171 -17.07 -22.25 -21.09
C VAL A 171 -16.90 -20.73 -21.09
N LYS A 172 -17.48 -20.07 -22.09
CA LYS A 172 -17.67 -18.61 -22.15
C LYS A 172 -18.82 -18.23 -21.22
N GLU A 173 -18.59 -18.30 -19.92
CA GLU A 173 -19.51 -17.72 -18.94
C GLU A 173 -18.96 -16.37 -18.48
N ASP A 174 -19.83 -15.39 -18.31
CA ASP A 174 -19.48 -14.11 -17.69
C ASP A 174 -18.98 -14.40 -16.28
N ARG A 175 -17.66 -14.37 -16.10
CA ARG A 175 -17.03 -14.63 -14.80
C ARG A 175 -17.11 -13.37 -13.96
N LEU A 176 -18.08 -13.33 -13.06
CA LEU A 176 -18.10 -12.43 -11.93
C LEU A 176 -17.17 -12.99 -10.85
N TYR A 177 -16.21 -12.18 -10.40
CA TYR A 177 -15.31 -12.54 -9.30
C TYR A 177 -15.82 -11.90 -8.02
N ASP A 178 -15.82 -12.65 -6.93
CA ASP A 178 -16.27 -12.24 -5.59
C ASP A 178 -15.07 -12.32 -4.63
N GLU A 179 -14.80 -11.24 -3.89
CA GLU A 179 -13.75 -11.15 -2.89
C GLU A 179 -13.89 -12.19 -1.76
N ASN A 180 -15.10 -12.72 -1.53
CA ASN A 180 -15.38 -13.75 -0.54
C ASN A 180 -15.21 -15.18 -1.10
N ALA A 181 -14.93 -15.32 -2.40
CA ALA A 181 -14.70 -16.62 -3.00
C ALA A 181 -13.51 -17.33 -2.32
N PRO A 182 -13.58 -18.67 -2.14
CA PRO A 182 -12.48 -19.41 -1.55
C PRO A 182 -11.22 -19.29 -2.42
N ARG A 183 -10.06 -19.24 -1.76
CA ARG A 183 -8.76 -19.33 -2.44
C ARG A 183 -8.65 -20.61 -3.26
N ALA A 184 -7.94 -20.54 -4.38
CA ALA A 184 -7.62 -21.71 -5.18
C ALA A 184 -6.91 -22.79 -4.35
N THR A 185 -7.34 -24.05 -4.48
CA THR A 185 -6.84 -25.19 -3.69
C THR A 185 -5.57 -25.84 -4.26
N SER A 186 -5.12 -25.43 -5.46
CA SER A 186 -3.95 -26.00 -6.12
C SER A 186 -3.10 -24.92 -6.79
N GLY A 187 -1.80 -25.18 -6.89
CA GLY A 187 -0.81 -24.25 -7.44
C GLY A 187 -0.27 -23.28 -6.40
N HIS A 188 0.76 -22.53 -6.77
CA HIS A 188 1.29 -21.44 -5.94
C HIS A 188 0.69 -20.10 -6.39
N ASN A 189 0.37 -19.26 -5.42
CA ASN A 189 -0.05 -17.90 -5.68
C ASN A 189 0.56 -17.00 -4.61
N PHE A 190 1.54 -16.19 -5.02
CA PHE A 190 2.25 -15.34 -4.09
C PHE A 190 1.33 -14.31 -3.42
N TYR A 191 0.17 -13.97 -4.01
CA TYR A 191 -0.81 -13.07 -3.37
C TYR A 191 -1.27 -13.60 -2.02
N TYR A 192 -1.59 -14.89 -1.93
CA TYR A 192 -2.03 -15.51 -0.69
C TYR A 192 -0.93 -15.47 0.37
N VAL A 193 0.32 -15.72 -0.05
CA VAL A 193 1.49 -15.68 0.83
C VAL A 193 1.72 -14.27 1.40
N LEU A 194 1.53 -13.23 0.60
CA LEU A 194 1.62 -11.84 1.08
C LEU A 194 0.48 -11.48 2.03
N GLU A 195 -0.75 -11.89 1.72
CA GLU A 195 -1.92 -11.70 2.61
C GLU A 195 -1.72 -12.38 3.96
N ASP A 196 -1.26 -13.64 3.95
CA ASP A 196 -1.05 -14.42 5.17
C ASP A 196 0.08 -13.83 6.02
N LEU A 197 1.17 -13.40 5.37
CA LEU A 197 2.27 -12.71 6.05
C LEU A 197 1.77 -11.41 6.71
N LEU A 198 0.95 -10.60 6.03
CA LEU A 198 0.41 -9.38 6.64
C LEU A 198 -0.49 -9.70 7.83
N LYS A 199 -1.40 -10.67 7.70
CA LYS A 199 -2.27 -11.10 8.79
C LYS A 199 -1.44 -11.51 10.00
N GLU A 200 -0.50 -12.43 9.81
CA GLU A 200 0.41 -12.92 10.87
C GLU A 200 1.14 -11.77 11.59
N ARG A 201 1.75 -10.85 10.81
CA ARG A 201 2.61 -9.80 11.35
C ARG A 201 1.83 -8.65 12.00
N LEU A 202 0.56 -8.46 11.66
CA LEU A 202 -0.28 -7.37 12.18
C LEU A 202 -1.21 -7.80 13.31
N THR A 203 -1.60 -9.08 13.39
CA THR A 203 -2.43 -9.58 14.51
C THR A 203 -1.65 -9.72 15.82
N GLY A 204 -0.31 -9.81 15.76
CA GLY A 204 0.56 -9.89 16.94
C GLY A 204 0.85 -8.55 17.64
N LYS A 205 0.21 -7.44 17.23
CA LYS A 205 0.40 -6.09 17.80
C LYS A 205 -0.84 -5.60 18.60
N GLN A 206 -1.32 -6.41 19.54
CA GLN A 206 -2.27 -5.94 20.55
C GLN A 206 -1.54 -5.34 21.74
#